data_AF-A0A011MZZ0-F1
#
_entry.id   AF-A0A011MZZ0-F1
#
_cell.length_a   1.000
_cell.length_b   1.000
_cell.length_c   1.000
_cell.angle_alpha   90.00
_cell.angle_beta   90.00
_cell.angle_gamma   90.00
#
_symmetry.space_group_name_H-M   'P 1'
#
loop_
_entity.id
_entity.type
_entity.pdbx_description
1 polymer ?
#
loop_
_entity_poly.entity_id
_entity_poly.type
_entity_poly.pdbx_seq_one_letter_code
_entity_poly.pdbx_strand_id
1 'polypeptide(L)'
;MKQEPTFYQLLPLAGELVGGGENRWDYIYEPDAKTVIDDLLVRYVEAMIYQAVAENMASEQSARMVAMKSASDNAKNVIGELKLVYNKARQAAITQEISEICGGAAAV
;
A
#
# COMPACT_ATOMS: atom_id res chain seq x y z
N MET A 1 -6.15 3.82 -8.33
CA MET A 1 -5.38 2.69 -7.79
C MET A 1 -6.24 2.04 -6.72
N LYS A 2 -6.79 0.86 -7.00
CA LYS A 2 -7.68 0.15 -6.08
C LYS A 2 -7.07 -1.24 -5.89
N GLN A 3 -6.64 -1.55 -4.67
CA GLN A 3 -6.21 -2.88 -4.30
C GLN A 3 -7.46 -3.61 -3.77
N GLU A 4 -7.93 -4.62 -4.50
CA GLU A 4 -9.06 -5.43 -4.08
C GLU A 4 -8.56 -6.82 -3.66
N PRO A 5 -8.97 -7.31 -2.47
CA PRO A 5 -8.62 -8.66 -2.07
C PRO A 5 -9.37 -9.67 -2.94
N THR A 6 -8.62 -10.54 -3.62
CA THR A 6 -9.15 -11.64 -4.43
C THR A 6 -8.74 -12.97 -3.83
N PHE A 7 -9.64 -13.95 -3.91
CA PHE A 7 -9.41 -15.32 -3.45
C PHE A 7 -9.38 -16.25 -4.65
N TYR A 8 -8.30 -17.01 -4.79
CA TYR A 8 -8.16 -18.04 -5.82
C TYR A 8 -8.10 -19.41 -5.15
N GLN A 9 -8.97 -20.31 -5.59
CA GLN A 9 -8.90 -21.71 -5.20
C GLN A 9 -7.77 -22.38 -6.00
N LEU A 10 -6.70 -22.78 -5.31
CA LEU A 10 -5.55 -23.43 -5.93
C LEU A 10 -5.82 -24.93 -6.18
N LEU A 11 -6.22 -25.64 -5.13
CA LEU A 11 -6.57 -27.06 -5.18
C LEU A 11 -7.74 -27.32 -4.21
N PRO A 12 -8.64 -28.28 -4.53
CA PRO A 12 -8.76 -29.00 -5.79
C PRO A 12 -9.19 -28.06 -6.93
N LEU A 13 -8.73 -28.33 -8.16
CA LEU A 13 -9.16 -27.59 -9.35
C LEU A 13 -10.69 -27.75 -9.47
N ALA A 14 -11.43 -26.65 -9.37
CA ALA A 14 -12.89 -26.64 -9.41
C ALA A 14 -13.39 -25.65 -10.47
N GLY A 15 -14.53 -25.95 -11.10
CA GLY A 15 -15.20 -25.06 -12.05
C GLY A 15 -14.77 -25.23 -13.51
N GLU A 16 -14.83 -24.14 -14.29
CA GLU A 16 -14.58 -24.08 -15.75
C GLU A 16 -13.15 -24.49 -16.17
N LEU A 17 -12.18 -24.45 -15.24
CA LEU A 17 -10.80 -24.92 -15.47
C LEU A 17 -10.71 -26.43 -15.68
N VAL A 18 -11.71 -27.20 -15.23
CA VAL A 18 -11.84 -28.64 -15.48
C VAL A 18 -12.69 -28.90 -16.74
N GLY A 19 -12.74 -27.91 -17.65
CA GLY A 19 -13.57 -27.85 -18.87
C GLY A 19 -13.90 -29.21 -19.47
N GLY A 20 -15.20 -29.49 -19.56
CA GLY A 20 -15.74 -30.74 -20.06
C GLY A 20 -15.33 -31.01 -21.52
N GLY A 21 -14.46 -31.99 -21.70
CA GLY A 21 -14.57 -33.09 -22.67
C GLY A 21 -14.74 -32.84 -24.17
N GLU A 22 -14.87 -31.61 -24.68
CA GLU A 22 -15.23 -31.40 -26.11
C GLU A 22 -14.02 -31.26 -27.06
N ASN A 23 -12.80 -31.05 -26.55
CA ASN A 23 -11.57 -31.08 -27.36
C ASN A 23 -10.48 -31.89 -26.66
N ARG A 24 -10.53 -33.22 -26.79
CA ARG A 24 -9.38 -34.08 -26.44
C ARG A 24 -8.36 -34.00 -27.56
N TRP A 25 -7.41 -33.09 -27.45
CA TRP A 25 -6.19 -33.17 -28.24
C TRP A 25 -5.32 -34.29 -27.66
N ASP A 26 -5.02 -35.29 -28.49
CA ASP A 26 -4.16 -36.39 -28.11
C ASP A 26 -2.71 -35.94 -28.27
N TYR A 27 -2.11 -35.45 -27.18
CA TYR A 27 -0.70 -35.05 -27.17
C TYR A 27 0.18 -36.27 -26.96
N ILE A 28 1.31 -36.32 -27.68
CA ILE A 28 2.36 -37.29 -27.40
C ILE A 28 3.14 -36.76 -26.20
N TYR A 29 2.99 -37.42 -25.05
CA TYR A 29 3.71 -37.11 -23.83
C TYR A 29 4.99 -37.95 -23.75
N GLU A 30 6.09 -37.32 -23.39
CA GLU A 30 7.36 -38.01 -23.12
C GLU A 30 7.85 -37.54 -21.73
N PRO A 31 8.07 -38.43 -20.75
CA PRO A 31 8.07 -39.91 -20.81
C PRO A 31 6.69 -40.59 -20.78
N ASP A 32 5.74 -40.12 -19.97
CA ASP A 32 4.34 -40.57 -19.96
C ASP A 32 3.43 -39.48 -19.37
N ALA A 33 2.13 -39.51 -19.68
CA ALA A 33 1.19 -38.46 -19.28
C ALA A 33 1.11 -38.26 -17.76
N LYS A 34 1.24 -39.33 -16.96
CA LYS A 34 1.13 -39.25 -15.51
C LYS A 34 2.36 -38.54 -14.93
N THR A 35 3.55 -38.95 -15.34
CA THR A 35 4.81 -38.32 -14.90
C THR A 35 4.86 -36.83 -15.27
N VAL A 36 4.41 -36.47 -16.47
CA VAL A 36 4.36 -35.06 -16.90
C VAL A 36 3.39 -34.25 -16.06
N ILE A 37 2.18 -34.78 -15.78
CA ILE A 37 1.19 -34.10 -14.94
C ILE A 37 1.69 -33.94 -13.50
N ASP A 38 2.32 -34.97 -12.92
CA ASP A 38 2.83 -34.93 -11.55
C ASP A 38 3.89 -33.82 -11.37
N ASP A 39 4.82 -33.65 -12.32
CA ASP A 39 5.81 -32.55 -12.28
C ASP A 39 5.18 -31.18 -12.57
N LEU A 40 4.29 -31.12 -13.58
CA LEU A 40 3.65 -29.86 -13.97
C LEU A 40 2.77 -29.29 -12.87
N LEU A 41 2.06 -30.15 -12.12
CA LEU A 41 1.16 -29.72 -11.05
C LEU A 41 1.94 -29.01 -9.94
N VAL A 42 3.12 -29.51 -9.57
CA VAL A 42 4.00 -28.84 -8.59
C VAL A 42 4.41 -27.47 -9.09
N ARG A 43 4.93 -27.37 -10.33
CA ARG A 43 5.35 -26.10 -10.93
C ARG A 43 4.20 -25.11 -11.08
N TYR A 44 2.99 -25.60 -11.38
CA TYR A 44 1.80 -24.78 -11.49
C TYR A 44 1.46 -24.12 -10.15
N VAL A 45 1.47 -24.89 -9.06
CA VAL A 45 1.21 -24.36 -7.71
C VAL A 45 2.30 -23.37 -7.30
N GLU A 46 3.57 -23.69 -7.55
CA GLU A 46 4.69 -22.76 -7.27
C GLU A 46 4.54 -21.44 -8.02
N ALA A 47 4.21 -21.48 -9.31
CA ALA A 47 4.01 -20.29 -10.13
C ALA A 47 2.83 -19.43 -9.63
N MET A 48 1.71 -20.07 -9.28
CA MET A 48 0.53 -19.38 -8.74
C MET A 48 0.84 -18.68 -7.41
N ILE A 49 1.56 -19.36 -6.51
CA ILE A 49 1.97 -18.78 -5.23
C ILE A 49 2.95 -17.62 -5.46
N TYR A 50 3.93 -17.81 -6.35
CA TYR A 50 4.90 -16.76 -6.69
C TYR A 50 4.21 -15.49 -7.23
N GLN A 51 3.27 -15.67 -8.16
CA GLN A 51 2.47 -14.56 -8.69
C GLN A 51 1.69 -13.85 -7.57
N ALA A 52 1.00 -14.59 -6.71
CA ALA A 52 0.21 -14.02 -5.62
C ALA A 52 1.09 -13.19 -4.64
N VAL A 53 2.29 -13.68 -4.32
CA VAL A 53 3.24 -12.95 -3.47
C VAL A 53 3.75 -11.69 -4.18
N ALA A 54 4.09 -11.78 -5.46
CA ALA A 54 4.57 -10.62 -6.23
C ALA A 54 3.48 -9.53 -6.33
N GLU A 55 2.23 -9.91 -6.60
CA GLU A 55 1.08 -9.01 -6.62
C GLU A 55 0.81 -8.38 -5.25
N ASN A 56 0.95 -9.16 -4.17
CA ASN A 56 0.80 -8.66 -2.80
C ASN A 56 1.85 -7.59 -2.48
N MET A 57 3.13 -7.84 -2.82
CA MET A 57 4.21 -6.86 -2.62
C MET A 57 3.97 -5.57 -3.41
N ALA A 58 3.55 -5.68 -4.68
CA ALA A 58 3.23 -4.50 -5.49
C ALA A 58 2.06 -3.71 -4.90
N SER A 59 1.02 -4.41 -4.44
CA SER A 59 -0.15 -3.82 -3.77
C SER A 59 0.24 -3.12 -2.48
N GLU A 60 1.12 -3.72 -1.68
CA GLU A 60 1.65 -3.15 -0.45
C GLU A 60 2.41 -1.85 -0.72
N GLN A 61 3.33 -1.83 -1.69
CA GLN A 61 4.09 -0.62 -2.01
C GLN A 61 3.18 0.51 -2.51
N SER A 62 2.15 0.18 -3.31
CA SER A 62 1.17 1.16 -3.75
C SER A 62 0.34 1.72 -2.58
N ALA A 63 -0.16 0.86 -1.69
CA ALA A 63 -0.90 1.28 -0.50
C ALA A 63 -0.03 2.13 0.45
N ARG A 64 1.23 1.72 0.66
CA ARG A 64 2.21 2.46 1.45
C ARG A 64 2.48 3.85 0.88
N MET A 65 2.62 3.97 -0.44
CA MET A 65 2.81 5.27 -1.09
C MET A 65 1.63 6.21 -0.84
N VAL A 66 0.39 5.72 -0.97
CA VAL A 66 -0.82 6.51 -0.72
C VAL A 66 -0.92 6.93 0.74
N ALA A 67 -0.64 6.01 1.67
CA ALA A 67 -0.64 6.29 3.11
C ALA A 67 0.41 7.35 3.48
N MET A 68 1.63 7.25 2.95
CA MET A 68 2.71 8.20 3.20
C MET A 68 2.45 9.58 2.58
N LYS A 69 1.79 9.62 1.42
CA LYS A 69 1.33 10.88 0.82
C LYS A 69 0.32 11.57 1.74
N SER A 70 -0.69 10.84 2.21
CA SER A 70 -1.69 11.37 3.13
C SER A 70 -1.06 11.84 4.46
N ALA A 71 -0.11 11.06 5.01
CA ALA A 71 0.64 11.46 6.19
C ALA A 71 1.44 12.76 5.99
N SER A 72 2.10 12.91 4.84
CA SER A 72 2.87 14.11 4.48
C SER A 72 1.98 15.33 4.32
N ASP A 73 0.82 15.17 3.70
CA ASP A 73 -0.14 16.26 3.51
C ASP A 73 -0.75 16.70 4.86
N ASN A 74 -1.08 15.74 5.74
CA ASN A 74 -1.52 16.04 7.11
C ASN A 74 -0.44 16.76 7.92
N ALA A 75 0.82 16.33 7.82
CA ALA A 75 1.93 17.00 8.49
C ALA A 75 2.11 18.45 8.01
N LYS A 76 1.97 18.71 6.71
CA LYS A 76 2.03 20.08 6.16
C LYS A 76 0.93 20.97 6.70
N ASN A 77 -0.29 20.44 6.85
CA ASN A 77 -1.41 21.17 7.44
C ASN A 77 -1.11 21.58 8.89
N VAL A 78 -0.65 20.63 9.72
CA VAL A 78 -0.27 20.90 11.11
C VAL A 78 0.86 21.92 11.20
N ILE A 79 1.88 21.82 10.34
CA ILE A 79 2.96 22.81 10.27
C ILE A 79 2.41 24.21 9.93
N GLY A 80 1.45 24.31 9.01
CA GLY A 80 0.81 25.56 8.65
C GLY A 80 0.07 26.20 9.83
N GLU A 81 -0.69 25.40 10.57
CA GLU A 81 -1.41 25.85 11.77
C GLU A 81 -0.45 26.31 12.87
N LEU A 82 0.58 25.51 13.17
CA LEU A 82 1.57 25.85 14.19
C LEU A 82 2.37 27.11 13.82
N LYS A 83 2.63 27.36 12.53
CA LYS A 83 3.26 28.62 12.08
C LYS A 83 2.38 29.83 12.35
N LEU A 84 1.07 29.73 12.16
CA LEU A 84 0.14 30.81 12.48
C LEU A 84 0.12 31.09 13.99
N VAL A 85 0.06 30.04 14.81
CA VAL A 85 0.14 30.16 16.28
C VAL A 85 1.47 30.80 16.71
N TYR A 86 2.59 30.34 16.14
CA TYR A 86 3.92 30.89 16.41
C TYR A 86 4.00 32.39 16.11
N ASN A 87 3.51 32.83 14.95
CA ASN A 87 3.55 34.24 14.59
C ASN A 87 2.68 35.11 15.50
N LYS A 88 1.49 34.62 15.90
CA LYS A 88 0.63 35.31 16.87
C LYS A 88 1.29 35.42 18.24
N ALA A 89 1.85 34.32 18.75
CA ALA A 89 2.56 34.30 20.03
C ALA A 89 3.78 35.24 20.01
N ARG A 90 4.53 35.26 18.91
CA ARG A 90 5.67 36.17 18.72
C ARG A 90 5.24 37.64 18.76
N GLN A 91 4.15 37.99 18.08
CA GLN A 91 3.64 39.37 18.10
C GLN A 91 3.13 39.78 19.48
N ALA A 92 2.44 38.87 20.18
CA ALA A 92 2.02 39.10 21.57
C ALA A 92 3.22 39.32 22.50
N ALA A 93 4.28 38.51 22.37
CA ALA A 93 5.49 38.66 23.15
C ALA A 93 6.19 40.01 22.90
N ILE A 94 6.37 40.42 21.63
CA ILE A 94 6.94 41.74 21.30
C ILE A 94 6.09 42.87 21.90
N THR A 95 4.77 42.77 21.81
CA THR A 95 3.86 43.80 22.36
C THR A 95 3.96 43.87 23.88
N GLN A 96 4.09 42.72 24.54
CA GLN A 96 4.29 42.63 25.98
C GLN A 96 5.61 43.27 26.40
N GLU A 97 6.73 42.90 25.75
CA GLU A 97 8.05 43.48 26.03
C GLU A 97 8.05 45.00 25.86
N ILE A 98 7.44 45.52 24.79
CA ILE A 98 7.33 46.97 24.57
C ILE A 98 6.47 47.63 25.67
N SER A 99 5.37 47.00 26.07
CA SER A 99 4.49 47.52 27.12
C SER A 99 5.20 47.58 28.47
N GLU A 100 6.01 46.58 28.79
CA GLU A 100 6.86 46.54 29.99
C GLU A 100 7.93 47.64 29.97
N ILE A 101 8.60 47.86 28.82
CA ILE A 101 9.59 48.95 28.66
C ILE A 101 8.93 50.33 28.84
N CYS A 102 7.79 50.58 28.20
CA CYS A 102 7.08 51.86 28.32
C CYS A 102 6.54 52.09 29.74
N GLY A 103 5.97 51.07 30.37
CA GLY A 103 5.49 51.15 31.75
C GLY A 103 6.62 51.43 32.75
N GLY A 104 7.77 50.77 32.59
CA GLY A 104 8.96 51.02 33.40
C GLY A 104 9.54 52.41 33.21
N ALA A 105 9.57 52.92 31.98
CA ALA A 105 10.04 54.28 31.68
C ALA A 105 9.13 55.38 32.23
N ALA A 106 7.81 55.14 32.33
CA ALA A 106 6.84 56.09 32.89
C ALA A 106 6.78 56.08 34.43
N ALA A 107 7.38 55.07 35.07
CA ALA A 107 7.43 54.93 36.52
C ALA A 107 8.68 55.56 37.17
N VAL A 108 9.56 56.19 36.36
CA VAL A 108 10.71 57.01 36.77
C VAL A 108 10.37 58.48 36.56
#